data_AF-A0A9D5I0U0-F1
#
_entry.id   AF-A0A9D5I0U0-F1
#
_cell.length_a   1.000
_cell.length_b   1.000
_cell.length_c   1.000
_cell.angle_alpha   90.00
_cell.angle_beta   90.00
_cell.angle_gamma   90.00
#
_symmetry.space_group_name_H-M   'P 1'
#
loop_
_entity.id
_entity.type
_entity.pdbx_description
1 polymer ?
#
loop_
_entity_poly.entity_id
_entity_poly.type
_entity_poly.pdbx_seq_one_letter_code
_entity_poly.pdbx_strand_id
1 'polypeptide(L)'
;MVRGMGQQGDIALKDNFTSSFIQEDIDTSEGFHFFRSGNGQYTLWFPKNFYLEKEPPLYISKDNHELMNFFESSYTDSGLERSFQIRYQGMSDQESSDITLKRLLDDFAFERNYEELITENTNIFFGPSNITMDGKEAVISNPD
;
A
#
# COMPACT_ATOMS: atom_id res chain seq x y z
N MET A 1 -6.41 9.33 34.23
CA MET A 1 -5.81 8.20 33.50
C MET A 1 -6.21 8.36 32.03
N VAL A 2 -5.31 8.91 31.21
CA VAL A 2 -5.55 9.12 29.78
C VAL A 2 -5.34 7.78 29.09
N ARG A 3 -6.41 7.16 28.58
CA ARG A 3 -6.30 5.98 27.72
C ARG A 3 -5.68 6.45 26.41
N GLY A 4 -4.40 6.15 26.20
CA GLY A 4 -3.73 6.39 24.93
C GLY A 4 -4.41 5.60 23.81
N MET A 5 -4.48 6.20 22.62
CA MET A 5 -5.08 5.67 21.39
C MET A 5 -4.43 4.37 20.85
N GLY A 6 -3.60 3.67 21.63
CA GLY A 6 -2.82 2.49 21.22
C GLY A 6 -3.45 1.12 21.51
N GLN A 7 -4.76 1.05 21.80
CA GLN A 7 -5.46 -0.21 22.09
C GLN A 7 -6.58 -0.58 21.10
N GLN A 8 -6.67 0.06 19.93
CA GLN A 8 -7.20 -0.62 18.75
C GLN A 8 -6.10 -1.58 18.28
N GLY A 9 -6.10 -2.75 18.91
CA GLY A 9 -4.92 -3.60 19.07
C GLY A 9 -4.28 -4.02 17.76
N ASP A 10 -2.98 -4.34 17.85
CA ASP A 10 -2.13 -4.90 16.80
C ASP A 10 -2.86 -6.01 16.01
N ILE A 11 -3.50 -5.62 14.91
CA ILE A 11 -4.29 -6.51 14.05
C ILE A 11 -3.34 -7.34 13.20
N ALA A 12 -2.24 -6.72 12.76
CA ALA A 12 -1.23 -7.34 11.93
C ALA A 12 -0.66 -8.63 12.57
N LEU A 13 -0.40 -8.63 13.88
CA LEU A 13 0.05 -9.84 14.59
C LEU A 13 -1.08 -10.82 14.95
N LYS A 14 -2.33 -10.36 15.05
CA LYS A 14 -3.48 -11.23 15.37
C LYS A 14 -3.98 -12.00 14.15
N ASP A 15 -3.83 -11.45 12.96
CA ASP A 15 -4.16 -12.13 11.72
C ASP A 15 -3.04 -13.12 11.36
N ASN A 16 -3.36 -14.41 11.27
CA ASN A 16 -2.39 -15.47 11.05
C ASN A 16 -1.69 -15.38 9.69
N PHE A 17 -2.38 -14.85 8.67
CA PHE A 17 -1.79 -14.71 7.35
C PHE A 17 -0.80 -13.54 7.33
N THR A 18 -1.23 -12.38 7.78
CA THR A 18 -0.41 -11.16 7.89
C THR A 18 0.82 -11.38 8.77
N SER A 19 0.63 -11.98 9.94
CA SER A 19 1.73 -12.20 10.90
C SER A 19 2.83 -13.10 10.36
N SER A 20 2.52 -13.99 9.40
CA SER A 20 3.51 -14.87 8.77
C SER A 20 4.59 -14.12 7.97
N PHE A 21 4.36 -12.86 7.62
CA PHE A 21 5.31 -11.99 6.90
C PHE A 21 6.09 -11.04 7.82
N ILE A 22 5.73 -10.97 9.11
CA ILE A 22 6.29 -10.03 10.08
C ILE A 22 7.55 -10.63 10.74
N GLN A 23 8.56 -9.79 10.92
CA GLN A 23 9.81 -10.11 11.63
C GLN A 23 9.85 -9.29 12.92
N GLU A 24 9.41 -9.91 14.02
CA GLU A 24 9.31 -9.25 15.34
C GLU A 24 10.66 -8.96 15.99
N ASP A 25 11.75 -9.55 15.49
CA ASP A 25 13.12 -9.35 15.97
C ASP A 25 13.80 -8.10 15.38
N ILE A 26 13.15 -7.42 14.43
CA ILE A 26 13.65 -6.20 13.79
C ILE A 26 12.88 -4.98 14.31
N ASP A 27 13.61 -4.09 14.97
CA ASP A 27 13.06 -2.84 15.50
C ASP A 27 12.57 -1.91 14.38
N THR A 28 11.39 -1.33 14.60
CA THR A 28 10.78 -0.32 13.73
C THR A 28 10.23 0.84 14.57
N SER A 29 9.79 1.91 13.90
CA SER A 29 9.14 3.03 14.60
C SER A 29 7.79 2.61 15.20
N GLU A 30 7.34 3.36 16.21
CA GLU A 30 6.02 3.13 16.83
C GLU A 30 4.90 3.11 15.77
N GLY A 31 3.99 2.15 15.90
CA GLY A 31 2.87 1.95 14.97
C GLY A 31 3.17 1.03 13.78
N PHE A 32 4.40 0.52 13.66
CA PHE A 32 4.80 -0.38 12.56
C PHE A 32 5.42 -1.70 13.03
N HIS A 33 5.48 -2.65 12.10
CA HIS A 33 6.26 -3.88 12.17
C HIS A 33 7.19 -3.98 10.96
N PHE A 34 8.30 -4.70 11.10
CA PHE A 34 9.10 -5.04 9.93
C PHE A 34 8.43 -6.17 9.16
N PHE A 35 8.22 -5.98 7.85
CA PHE A 35 7.55 -6.94 6.99
C PHE A 35 8.41 -7.27 5.78
N ARG A 36 8.47 -8.56 5.41
CA ARG A 36 9.11 -9.04 4.18
C ARG A 36 8.05 -9.60 3.25
N SER A 37 8.12 -9.20 1.98
CA SER A 37 7.19 -9.64 0.96
C SER A 37 7.20 -11.16 0.75
N GLY A 38 6.09 -11.71 0.24
CA GLY A 38 5.96 -13.16 0.05
C GLY A 38 6.95 -13.71 -0.97
N ASN A 39 7.28 -12.91 -1.98
CA ASN A 39 8.31 -13.24 -2.97
C ASN A 39 9.74 -12.82 -2.55
N GLY A 40 9.90 -12.21 -1.37
CA GLY A 40 11.19 -11.78 -0.82
C GLY A 40 11.87 -10.60 -1.53
N GLN A 41 11.22 -9.95 -2.50
CA GLN A 41 11.81 -8.89 -3.33
C GLN A 41 11.82 -7.51 -2.67
N TYR A 42 10.98 -7.28 -1.65
CA TYR A 42 10.97 -6.01 -0.93
C TYR A 42 10.59 -6.19 0.54
N THR A 43 10.82 -5.13 1.30
CA THR A 43 10.47 -5.00 2.70
C THR A 43 9.74 -3.68 2.92
N LEU A 44 8.86 -3.62 3.90
CA LEU A 44 8.18 -2.39 4.28
C LEU A 44 7.97 -2.31 5.78
N TRP A 45 7.77 -1.09 6.29
CA TRP A 45 7.27 -0.87 7.64
C TRP A 45 5.75 -1.00 7.61
N PHE A 46 5.25 -2.14 8.09
CA PHE A 46 3.85 -2.54 7.99
C PHE A 46 3.03 -1.93 9.12
N PRO A 47 1.94 -1.18 8.84
CA PRO A 47 1.13 -0.55 9.88
C PRO A 47 0.40 -1.59 10.76
N LYS A 48 0.51 -1.46 12.09
CA LYS A 48 -0.05 -2.44 13.05
C LYS A 48 -1.57 -2.62 12.98
N ASN A 49 -2.29 -1.61 12.48
CA ASN A 49 -3.74 -1.58 12.37
C ASN A 49 -4.29 -2.18 11.05
N PHE A 50 -3.41 -2.67 10.18
CA PHE A 50 -3.80 -3.27 8.90
C PHE A 50 -3.69 -4.80 8.92
N TYR A 51 -4.36 -5.43 7.98
CA TYR A 51 -4.19 -6.85 7.65
C TYR A 51 -4.20 -7.06 6.13
N LEU A 52 -3.71 -8.22 5.70
CA LEU A 52 -3.73 -8.69 4.33
C LEU A 52 -4.83 -9.72 4.14
N GLU A 53 -5.48 -9.69 2.98
CA GLU A 53 -6.41 -10.75 2.59
C GLU A 53 -5.73 -11.80 1.71
N LYS A 54 -5.78 -13.06 2.15
CA LYS A 54 -5.07 -14.19 1.50
C LYS A 54 -5.65 -14.58 0.15
N GLU A 55 -6.95 -14.39 -0.05
CA GLU A 55 -7.66 -14.98 -1.19
C GLU A 55 -7.48 -14.17 -2.47
N PRO A 56 -7.26 -14.81 -3.63
CA PRO A 56 -7.34 -14.12 -4.91
C PRO A 56 -8.71 -13.44 -5.10
N PRO A 57 -8.77 -12.25 -5.70
CA PRO A 57 -7.67 -11.52 -6.34
C PRO A 57 -6.90 -10.58 -5.39
N LEU A 58 -7.10 -10.67 -4.07
CA LEU A 58 -6.57 -9.72 -3.09
C LEU A 58 -5.09 -9.95 -2.74
N TYR A 59 -4.61 -11.18 -2.90
CA TYR A 59 -3.21 -11.54 -2.77
C TYR A 59 -2.75 -12.46 -3.91
N ILE A 60 -1.63 -12.11 -4.53
CA ILE A 60 -0.93 -12.89 -5.54
C ILE A 60 0.57 -12.75 -5.27
N SER A 61 1.31 -13.86 -5.14
CA SER A 61 2.76 -13.83 -5.00
C SER A 61 3.44 -14.84 -5.92
N LYS A 62 4.35 -14.32 -6.76
CA LYS A 62 5.20 -15.03 -7.71
C LYS A 62 6.56 -14.33 -7.76
N ASP A 63 7.59 -15.03 -8.25
CA ASP A 63 8.98 -14.54 -8.30
C ASP A 63 9.10 -13.12 -8.88
N ASN A 64 8.48 -12.87 -10.04
CA ASN A 64 8.54 -11.59 -10.75
C ASN A 64 7.25 -10.78 -10.70
N HIS A 65 6.28 -11.18 -9.88
CA HIS A 65 5.03 -10.44 -9.76
C HIS A 65 4.39 -10.66 -8.40
N GLU A 66 4.05 -9.57 -7.72
CA GLU A 66 3.28 -9.64 -6.50
C GLU A 66 2.21 -8.56 -6.48
N LEU A 67 1.08 -8.88 -5.86
CA LEU A 67 -0.02 -7.97 -5.58
C LEU A 67 -0.52 -8.26 -4.17
N MET A 68 -0.59 -7.22 -3.35
CA MET A 68 -1.08 -7.30 -1.98
C MET A 68 -2.04 -6.15 -1.72
N ASN A 69 -3.24 -6.45 -1.21
CA ASN A 69 -4.18 -5.45 -0.72
C ASN A 69 -4.17 -5.44 0.81
N PHE A 70 -4.07 -4.24 1.36
CA PHE A 70 -3.96 -3.98 2.78
C PHE A 70 -5.24 -3.26 3.20
N PHE A 71 -5.89 -3.78 4.23
CA PHE A 71 -7.12 -3.22 4.75
C PHE A 71 -6.94 -2.85 6.20
N GLU A 72 -7.43 -1.68 6.58
CA GLU A 72 -7.59 -1.35 7.98
C GLU A 72 -8.81 -2.09 8.54
N SER A 73 -8.67 -2.70 9.72
CA SER A 73 -9.80 -3.39 10.36
C SER A 73 -10.98 -2.43 10.53
N SER A 74 -12.10 -2.80 9.91
CA SER A 74 -13.31 -2.00 9.75
C SER A 74 -14.11 -1.87 11.05
N TYR A 75 -13.57 -1.12 12.01
CA TYR A 75 -14.33 -0.48 13.09
C TYR A 75 -13.72 0.87 13.42
N THR A 76 -13.57 1.74 12.41
CA THR A 76 -13.41 3.17 12.66
C THR A 76 -14.80 3.75 12.93
N ASP A 77 -14.97 4.48 14.03
CA ASP A 77 -16.23 5.16 14.36
C ASP A 77 -16.68 6.15 13.25
N SER A 78 -15.75 6.52 12.36
CA SER A 78 -15.98 7.40 11.22
C SER A 78 -16.60 6.72 10.00
N GLY A 79 -16.67 5.38 9.96
CA GLY A 79 -17.11 4.63 8.77
C GLY A 79 -16.17 4.77 7.57
N LEU A 80 -14.92 5.17 7.81
CA LEU A 80 -13.92 5.39 6.76
C LEU A 80 -13.11 4.11 6.59
N GLU A 81 -13.16 3.54 5.39
CA GLU A 81 -12.39 2.36 5.00
C GLU A 81 -11.03 2.81 4.45
N ARG A 82 -9.96 2.55 5.19
CA ARG A 82 -8.59 2.78 4.69
C ARG A 82 -8.06 1.50 4.08
N SER A 83 -7.59 1.61 2.85
CA SER A 83 -6.89 0.53 2.17
C SER A 83 -5.77 1.07 1.30
N PHE A 84 -4.74 0.27 1.07
CA PHE A 84 -3.76 0.54 0.03
C PHE A 84 -3.38 -0.77 -0.68
N GLN A 85 -2.83 -0.67 -1.88
CA GLN A 85 -2.36 -1.81 -2.67
C GLN A 85 -0.90 -1.63 -3.00
N ILE A 86 -0.12 -2.71 -2.88
CA ILE A 86 1.23 -2.78 -3.42
C ILE A 86 1.23 -3.75 -4.59
N ARG A 87 1.83 -3.32 -5.71
CA ARG A 87 2.07 -4.15 -6.88
C ARG A 87 3.56 -4.15 -7.20
N TYR A 88 4.16 -5.32 -7.14
CA TYR A 88 5.53 -5.57 -7.62
C TYR A 88 5.49 -6.20 -9.02
N GLN A 89 6.35 -5.70 -9.89
CA GLN A 89 6.62 -6.26 -11.21
C GLN A 89 8.13 -6.29 -11.40
N GLY A 90 8.69 -7.49 -11.48
CA GLY A 90 10.11 -7.72 -11.76
C GLY A 90 10.34 -8.03 -13.24
N MET A 91 11.60 -7.96 -13.67
CA MET A 91 12.04 -8.33 -15.03
C MET A 91 11.36 -7.56 -16.18
N SER A 92 10.84 -6.35 -15.94
CA SER A 92 10.40 -5.47 -17.02
C SER A 92 11.60 -4.77 -17.66
N ASP A 93 11.60 -4.66 -18.98
CA ASP A 93 12.46 -3.69 -19.66
C ASP A 93 12.02 -2.25 -19.32
N GLN A 94 12.90 -1.29 -19.64
CA GLN A 94 12.65 0.12 -19.36
C GLN A 94 11.37 0.61 -20.05
N GLU A 95 11.13 0.20 -21.30
CA GLU A 95 9.96 0.63 -22.08
C GLU A 95 8.64 0.20 -21.43
N SER A 96 8.57 -1.05 -20.98
CA SER A 96 7.40 -1.60 -20.29
C SER A 96 7.15 -0.91 -18.94
N SER A 97 8.23 -0.57 -18.24
CA SER A 97 8.18 0.16 -16.97
C SER A 97 7.66 1.59 -17.18
N ASP A 98 8.16 2.28 -18.22
CA ASP A 98 7.74 3.63 -18.57
C ASP A 98 6.27 3.69 -19.01
N ILE A 99 5.81 2.71 -19.80
CA ILE A 99 4.40 2.59 -20.19
C ILE A 99 3.51 2.38 -18.96
N THR A 100 3.95 1.54 -18.02
CA THR A 100 3.19 1.27 -16.78
C THR A 100 3.11 2.51 -15.90
N LEU A 101 4.24 3.20 -15.70
CA LEU A 101 4.28 4.46 -14.95
C LEU A 101 3.36 5.51 -15.59
N LYS A 102 3.43 5.69 -16.91
CA LYS A 102 2.58 6.66 -17.62
C LYS A 102 1.10 6.38 -17.39
N ARG A 103 0.66 5.12 -17.47
CA ARG A 103 -0.73 4.74 -17.20
C ARG A 103 -1.14 5.06 -15.77
N LEU A 104 -0.30 4.73 -14.78
CA LEU A 104 -0.59 5.06 -13.38
C LEU A 104 -0.72 6.57 -13.17
N LEU A 105 0.15 7.37 -13.79
CA LEU A 105 0.06 8.82 -13.69
C LEU A 105 -1.18 9.37 -14.40
N ASP A 106 -1.53 8.85 -15.58
CA ASP A 106 -2.74 9.26 -16.29
C ASP A 106 -4.03 8.87 -15.53
N ASP A 107 -4.02 7.74 -14.81
CA ASP A 107 -5.17 7.21 -14.06
C ASP A 107 -5.36 7.84 -12.66
N PHE A 108 -4.28 8.32 -12.03
CA PHE A 108 -4.33 8.73 -10.62
C PHE A 108 -3.83 10.15 -10.34
N ALA A 109 -3.02 10.77 -11.21
CA ALA A 109 -2.50 12.11 -10.95
C ALA A 109 -3.49 13.20 -11.37
N PHE A 110 -3.91 14.03 -10.42
CA PHE A 110 -4.73 15.20 -10.73
C PHE A 110 -3.93 16.21 -11.56
N GLU A 111 -4.33 16.46 -12.80
CA GLU A 111 -3.67 17.42 -13.73
C GLU A 111 -2.16 17.23 -13.87
N ARG A 112 -1.65 15.98 -13.73
CA ARG A 112 -0.21 15.66 -13.70
C ARG A 112 0.55 16.35 -12.55
N ASN A 113 -0.14 16.66 -11.45
CA ASN A 113 0.45 17.19 -10.24
C ASN A 113 0.99 16.04 -9.38
N TYR A 114 2.32 15.89 -9.39
CA TYR A 114 3.05 14.95 -8.54
C TYR A 114 4.47 15.48 -8.32
N GLU A 115 5.07 15.06 -7.21
CA GLU A 115 6.47 15.31 -6.91
C GLU A 115 7.33 14.15 -7.41
N GLU A 116 8.51 14.48 -7.91
CA GLU A 116 9.53 13.51 -8.31
C GLU A 116 10.68 13.54 -7.30
N LEU A 117 10.99 12.38 -6.73
CA LEU A 117 12.17 12.18 -5.90
C LEU A 117 13.11 11.20 -6.61
N ILE A 118 14.21 11.73 -7.12
CA ILE A 118 15.26 10.97 -7.80
C ILE A 118 16.39 10.70 -6.80
N THR A 119 16.74 9.43 -6.65
CA THR A 119 17.89 8.97 -5.87
C THR A 119 18.90 8.29 -6.80
N GLU A 120 20.01 7.78 -6.27
CA GLU A 120 21.02 7.09 -7.08
C GLU A 120 20.43 5.88 -7.84
N ASN A 121 19.47 5.18 -7.23
CA ASN A 121 18.96 3.89 -7.73
C ASN A 121 17.44 3.83 -7.93
N THR A 122 16.70 4.88 -7.53
CA THR A 122 15.23 4.85 -7.49
C THR A 122 14.65 6.20 -7.88
N ASN A 123 13.62 6.18 -8.73
CA ASN A 123 12.77 7.32 -9.05
C ASN A 123 11.40 7.09 -8.43
N ILE A 124 10.95 8.03 -7.60
CA ILE A 124 9.67 7.95 -6.89
C ILE A 124 8.79 9.10 -7.39
N PHE A 125 7.56 8.77 -7.77
CA PHE A 125 6.53 9.72 -8.18
C PHE A 125 5.40 9.63 -7.17
N PHE A 126 5.06 10.74 -6.51
CA PHE A 126 3.99 10.74 -5.50
C PHE A 126 3.19 12.04 -5.52
N GLY A 127 1.88 11.94 -5.34
CA GLY A 127 0.98 13.08 -5.29
C GLY A 127 -0.41 12.64 -4.80
N PRO A 128 -1.11 13.47 -4.02
CA PRO A 128 -2.48 13.18 -3.61
C PRO A 128 -3.47 13.50 -4.72
N SER A 129 -4.59 12.78 -4.76
CA SER A 129 -5.74 13.10 -5.62
C SER A 129 -7.05 12.63 -4.98
N ASN A 130 -8.14 13.30 -5.34
CA ASN A 130 -9.50 12.89 -4.96
C ASN A 130 -10.18 12.24 -6.17
N ILE A 131 -10.72 11.03 -5.99
CA ILE A 131 -11.45 10.32 -7.05
C ILE A 131 -12.91 10.14 -6.61
N THR A 132 -13.83 10.62 -7.45
CA THR A 132 -15.27 10.44 -7.27
C THR A 132 -15.88 9.72 -8.46
N MET A 133 -17.11 9.22 -8.31
CA MET A 133 -17.86 8.59 -9.39
C MET A 133 -18.95 9.53 -9.88
N ASP A 134 -18.88 9.95 -11.13
CA ASP A 134 -20.00 10.60 -11.85
C ASP A 134 -20.67 9.57 -12.76
N GLY A 135 -21.77 8.99 -12.26
CA GLY A 135 -22.44 7.87 -12.92
C GLY A 135 -21.55 6.63 -13.02
N LYS A 136 -20.92 6.42 -14.18
CA LYS A 136 -19.96 5.32 -14.44
C LYS A 136 -18.53 5.80 -14.70
N GLU A 137 -18.30 7.11 -14.67
CA GLU A 137 -17.00 7.71 -14.96
C GLU A 137 -16.29 8.11 -13.68
N ALA A 138 -15.02 7.77 -13.58
CA ALA A 138 -14.17 8.23 -12.49
C ALA A 138 -13.69 9.65 -12.79
N VAL A 139 -13.97 10.57 -11.87
CA VAL A 139 -13.55 11.97 -11.97
C VAL A 139 -12.44 12.22 -10.95
N ILE A 140 -11.25 12.55 -11.45
CA ILE A 140 -10.10 12.96 -10.64
C ILE A 140 -10.22 14.45 -10.39
N SER A 141 -10.07 14.86 -9.14
CA SER A 141 -10.23 16.23 -8.68
C SER A 141 -9.11 16.62 -7.70
N ASN A 142 -9.01 17.92 -7.44
CA ASN A 142 -8.04 18.46 -6.51
C ASN A 142 -8.22 17.81 -5.12
N PRO A 143 -7.12 17.33 -4.49
CA PRO A 143 -7.14 16.83 -3.11
C PRO A 143 -7.52 17.88 -2.03
N ASP A 144 -7.45 19.18 -2.35
CA ASP A 144 -7.71 20.32 -1.43
C ASP A 144 -9.16 20.84 -1.38
#